data_AF-G2HKE1-F1
#
_entry.id   AF-G2HKE1-F1
#
_cell.length_a   1.000
_cell.length_b   1.000
_cell.length_c   1.000
_cell.angle_alpha   90.00
_cell.angle_beta   90.00
_cell.angle_gamma   90.00
#
_symmetry.space_group_name_H-M   'P 1'
#
loop_
_entity.id
_entity.type
_entity.pdbx_description
1 polymer ?
#
loop_
_entity_poly.entity_id
_entity_poly.type
_entity_poly.pdbx_seq_one_letter_code
_entity_poly.pdbx_strand_id
1 'polypeptide(L)'
;MKKKEQEVFMNYINGKLLTYKRYDQYFKYNFNNRLNIKLLKPKEFDLTLNPWLTGFNDADGYFYTGFQKHKNSQWLKFHLELSQKDNYILDIIKKYFKTGGILKRDYKSGATAYIYKAQSSKAMKPFIEYFNNYQPLSTRRYKQYLLLNIAYLLKMNKLHMLTNSLLMLKELMLLQSVKNMSLVPGPVQGPEPRRGEMKNELNNRVKIIINKTHYNNIE
;
A
#
# COMPACT_ATOMS: atom_id res chain seq x y z
N MET A 1 22.95 -3.38 -18.62
CA MET A 1 22.04 -3.10 -19.75
C MET A 1 22.85 -2.51 -20.89
N LYS A 2 22.88 -3.19 -22.05
CA LYS A 2 23.58 -2.74 -23.27
C LYS A 2 22.96 -1.44 -23.79
N LYS A 3 23.71 -0.64 -24.57
CA LYS A 3 23.20 0.65 -25.11
C LYS A 3 21.86 0.49 -25.85
N LYS A 4 21.74 -0.52 -26.71
CA LYS A 4 20.50 -0.82 -27.46
C LYS A 4 19.30 -1.13 -26.55
N GLU A 5 19.52 -1.85 -25.44
CA GLU A 5 18.47 -2.13 -24.45
C GLU A 5 18.03 -0.84 -23.73
N GLN A 6 18.98 0.06 -23.44
CA GLN A 6 18.69 1.38 -22.87
C GLN A 6 17.88 2.24 -23.82
N GLU A 7 18.19 2.23 -25.11
CA GLU A 7 17.43 2.96 -26.14
C GLU A 7 15.99 2.45 -26.25
N VAL A 8 15.79 1.12 -26.31
CA VAL A 8 14.46 0.50 -26.33
C VAL A 8 13.66 0.89 -25.10
N PHE A 9 14.24 0.78 -23.91
CA PHE A 9 13.59 1.16 -22.66
C PHE A 9 13.24 2.65 -22.64
N MET A 10 14.18 3.52 -23.02
CA MET A 10 13.96 4.96 -23.02
C MET A 10 12.86 5.38 -23.99
N ASN A 11 12.82 4.81 -25.20
CA ASN A 11 11.74 5.05 -26.15
C ASN A 11 10.38 4.57 -25.60
N TYR A 12 10.36 3.45 -24.88
CA TYR A 12 9.13 2.94 -24.28
C TYR A 12 8.56 3.85 -23.19
N ILE A 13 9.41 4.45 -22.35
CA ILE A 13 8.99 5.36 -21.28
C ILE A 13 8.89 6.83 -21.71
N ASN A 14 9.32 7.15 -22.94
CA ASN A 14 9.36 8.52 -23.43
C ASN A 14 7.95 9.15 -23.44
N GLY A 15 7.82 10.36 -22.88
CA GLY A 15 6.52 11.04 -22.72
C GLY A 15 5.59 10.43 -21.67
N LYS A 16 6.05 9.42 -20.91
CA LYS A 16 5.30 8.79 -19.81
C LYS A 16 5.86 9.14 -18.43
N LEU A 17 6.89 9.98 -18.36
CA LEU A 17 7.41 10.51 -17.10
C LEU A 17 6.38 11.46 -16.48
N LEU A 18 6.21 11.38 -15.17
CA LEU A 18 5.32 12.26 -14.42
C LEU A 18 6.00 13.46 -13.78
N THR A 19 7.30 13.36 -13.50
CA THR A 19 8.03 14.40 -12.78
C THR A 19 9.13 15.00 -13.64
N TYR A 20 9.28 16.31 -13.52
CA TYR A 20 10.40 17.01 -14.15
C TYR A 20 11.75 16.56 -13.57
N LYS A 21 11.81 16.13 -12.32
CA LYS A 21 13.04 15.62 -11.70
C LYS A 21 13.74 14.52 -12.51
N ARG A 22 12.99 13.54 -13.04
CA ARG A 22 13.58 12.48 -13.88
C ARG A 22 13.85 12.96 -15.31
N TYR A 23 13.00 13.84 -15.83
CA TYR A 23 13.22 14.49 -17.11
C TYR A 23 14.51 15.32 -17.10
N ASP A 24 14.75 16.15 -16.09
CA ASP A 24 15.94 16.99 -15.95
C ASP A 24 17.20 16.15 -15.71
N GLN A 25 17.09 15.07 -14.93
CA GLN A 25 18.18 14.10 -14.77
C GLN A 25 18.61 13.50 -16.11
N TYR A 26 17.67 13.31 -17.05
CA TYR A 26 17.99 12.78 -18.36
C TYR A 26 19.02 13.66 -19.09
N PHE A 27 18.80 14.96 -19.09
CA PHE A 27 19.71 15.94 -19.70
C PHE A 27 20.97 16.16 -18.85
N LYS A 28 20.85 16.21 -17.52
CA LYS A 28 21.99 16.37 -16.60
C LYS A 28 23.08 15.31 -16.82
N TYR A 29 22.68 14.07 -17.10
CA TYR A 29 23.60 12.96 -17.34
C TYR A 29 23.86 12.70 -18.84
N ASN A 30 23.54 13.67 -19.70
CA ASN A 30 23.80 13.63 -21.14
C ASN A 30 23.22 12.39 -21.85
N PHE A 31 22.11 11.84 -21.35
CA PHE A 31 21.51 10.63 -21.91
C PHE A 31 20.91 10.87 -23.29
N ASN A 32 20.43 12.08 -23.57
CA ASN A 32 19.92 12.50 -24.88
C ASN A 32 20.96 12.29 -25.98
N ASN A 33 22.21 12.73 -25.76
CA ASN A 33 23.27 12.59 -26.73
C ASN A 33 23.80 11.16 -26.77
N ARG A 34 23.96 10.52 -25.59
CA ARG A 34 24.50 9.15 -25.50
C ARG A 34 23.60 8.10 -26.17
N LEU A 35 22.28 8.28 -26.08
CA LEU A 35 21.26 7.38 -26.63
C LEU A 35 20.67 7.88 -27.95
N ASN A 36 21.01 9.09 -28.39
CA ASN A 36 20.42 9.76 -29.55
C ASN A 36 18.87 9.78 -29.51
N ILE A 37 18.30 10.12 -28.35
CA ILE A 37 16.85 10.18 -28.12
C ILE A 37 16.44 11.59 -27.70
N LYS A 38 15.42 12.12 -28.37
CA LYS A 38 14.73 13.34 -27.95
C LYS A 38 13.66 13.00 -26.92
N LEU A 39 13.89 13.34 -25.66
CA LEU A 39 12.93 13.11 -24.59
C LEU A 39 11.75 14.10 -24.70
N LEU A 40 10.54 13.57 -24.66
CA LEU A 40 9.29 14.31 -24.57
C LEU A 40 9.09 14.79 -23.13
N LYS A 41 8.52 15.99 -22.98
CA LYS A 41 8.18 16.55 -21.68
C LYS A 41 7.26 15.60 -20.89
N PRO A 42 7.31 15.63 -19.54
CA PRO A 42 6.37 14.90 -18.72
C PRO A 42 4.93 15.18 -19.16
N LYS A 43 4.15 14.10 -19.37
CA LYS A 43 2.74 14.22 -19.77
C LYS A 43 1.88 14.25 -18.51
N GLU A 44 0.94 15.20 -18.46
CA GLU A 44 -0.14 15.10 -17.49
C GLU A 44 -1.09 13.97 -17.90
N PHE A 45 -1.31 13.02 -17.01
CA PHE A 45 -2.34 12.00 -17.17
C PHE A 45 -3.13 11.85 -15.87
N ASP A 46 -4.41 11.50 -16.02
CA ASP A 46 -5.28 11.26 -14.88
C ASP A 46 -4.80 10.04 -14.10
N LEU A 47 -4.25 10.29 -12.91
CA LEU A 47 -3.73 9.25 -12.03
C LEU A 47 -4.80 8.23 -11.60
N THR A 48 -6.09 8.56 -11.72
CA THR A 48 -7.18 7.66 -11.35
C THR A 48 -7.48 6.61 -12.42
N LEU A 49 -7.01 6.81 -13.66
CA LEU A 49 -7.33 5.97 -14.82
C LEU A 49 -6.20 5.03 -15.26
N ASN A 50 -5.17 4.84 -14.44
CA ASN A 50 -4.02 4.01 -14.78
C ASN A 50 -3.30 3.47 -13.52
N PRO A 51 -2.48 2.41 -13.63
CA PRO A 51 -1.87 1.75 -12.48
C PRO A 51 -0.65 2.47 -11.89
N TRP A 52 -0.34 3.72 -12.27
CA TRP A 52 0.88 4.38 -11.82
C TRP A 52 0.96 4.52 -10.29
N LEU A 53 -0.13 4.93 -9.62
CA LEU A 53 -0.14 5.06 -8.17
C LEU A 53 0.04 3.71 -7.47
N THR A 54 -0.29 2.59 -8.13
CA THR A 54 0.00 1.25 -7.64
C THR A 54 1.51 1.03 -7.47
N GLY A 55 2.28 1.26 -8.54
CA GLY A 55 3.74 1.13 -8.48
C GLY A 55 4.38 2.14 -7.52
N PHE A 56 3.87 3.36 -7.48
CA PHE A 56 4.36 4.39 -6.56
C PHE A 56 4.12 4.02 -5.10
N ASN A 57 2.90 3.57 -4.76
CA ASN A 57 2.56 3.14 -3.41
C ASN A 57 3.32 1.88 -2.98
N ASP A 58 3.66 0.99 -3.93
CA ASP A 58 4.50 -0.16 -3.62
C ASP A 58 5.90 0.23 -3.18
N ALA A 59 6.48 1.25 -3.82
CA ALA A 59 7.80 1.77 -3.51
C ALA A 59 7.81 2.58 -2.20
N ASP A 60 7.00 3.64 -2.12
CA ASP A 60 7.10 4.68 -1.09
C ASP A 60 5.84 4.84 -0.23
N GLY A 61 4.79 4.06 -0.51
CA GLY A 61 3.51 4.17 0.16
C GLY A 61 3.33 3.24 1.35
N TYR A 62 2.25 3.46 2.11
CA TYR A 62 1.89 2.65 3.25
C TYR A 62 0.38 2.63 3.49
N PHE A 63 -0.17 1.43 3.61
CA PHE A 63 -1.52 1.22 4.12
C PHE A 63 -1.44 0.73 5.57
N TYR A 64 -2.26 1.33 6.42
CA TYR A 64 -2.39 0.93 7.81
C TYR A 64 -3.84 0.74 8.17
N THR A 65 -4.10 -0.32 8.91
CA THR A 65 -5.36 -0.51 9.62
C THR A 65 -5.05 -0.75 11.08
N GLY A 66 -5.83 -0.14 11.96
CA GLY A 66 -5.58 -0.20 13.39
C GLY A 66 -6.80 0.17 14.21
N PHE A 67 -6.64 0.02 15.51
CA PHE A 67 -7.61 0.55 16.47
C PHE A 67 -6.97 1.64 17.30
N GLN A 68 -7.68 2.75 17.48
CA GLN A 68 -7.31 3.76 18.46
C GLN A 68 -8.30 3.72 19.62
N LYS A 69 -7.77 3.66 20.85
CA LYS A 69 -8.57 3.94 22.04
C LYS A 69 -8.82 5.44 22.12
N HIS A 70 -10.08 5.83 22.28
CA HIS A 70 -10.49 7.19 22.55
C HIS A 70 -11.49 7.18 23.71
N LYS A 71 -11.03 7.64 24.88
CA LYS A 71 -11.78 7.55 26.14
C LYS A 71 -12.24 6.10 26.37
N ASN A 72 -13.54 5.88 26.56
CA ASN A 72 -14.16 4.57 26.79
C ASN A 72 -14.58 3.86 25.49
N SER A 73 -14.09 4.31 24.33
CA SER A 73 -14.45 3.76 23.01
C SER A 73 -13.23 3.37 22.19
N GLN A 74 -13.40 2.41 21.29
CA GLN A 74 -12.37 1.97 20.35
C GLN A 74 -12.81 2.33 18.94
N TRP A 75 -11.98 3.08 18.21
CA TRP A 75 -12.28 3.51 16.85
C TRP A 75 -11.40 2.78 15.84
N LEU A 76 -12.03 2.29 14.78
CA LEU A 76 -11.34 1.70 13.63
C LEU A 76 -10.69 2.79 12.79
N LYS A 77 -9.38 2.64 12.58
CA LYS A 77 -8.53 3.49 11.76
C LYS A 77 -8.13 2.79 10.47
N PHE A 78 -8.08 3.57 9.41
CA PHE A 78 -7.41 3.22 8.17
C PHE A 78 -6.64 4.43 7.66
N HIS A 79 -5.38 4.24 7.28
CA HIS A 79 -4.54 5.29 6.72
C HIS A 79 -3.96 4.82 5.40
N LEU A 80 -3.93 5.75 4.44
CA LEU A 80 -3.01 5.73 3.32
C LEU A 80 -2.01 6.87 3.59
N GLU A 81 -0.72 6.54 3.54
CA GLU A 81 0.37 7.49 3.71
C GLU A 81 1.37 7.35 2.56
N LEU A 82 1.78 8.47 1.97
CA LEU A 82 2.84 8.53 0.96
C LEU A 82 3.86 9.58 1.41
N SER A 83 5.14 9.24 1.48
CA SER A 83 6.20 10.15 1.90
C SER A 83 7.15 10.47 0.75
N GLN A 84 7.51 11.74 0.59
CA GLN A 84 8.47 12.21 -0.41
C GLN A 84 9.34 13.35 0.12
N LYS A 85 10.52 13.53 -0.46
CA LYS A 85 11.42 14.65 -0.12
C LYS A 85 10.90 16.01 -0.63
N ASP A 86 10.12 15.98 -1.70
CA ASP A 86 9.46 17.15 -2.29
C ASP A 86 7.94 16.86 -2.44
N ASN A 87 7.11 17.91 -2.50
CA ASN A 87 5.65 17.79 -2.55
C ASN A 87 5.09 17.65 -3.96
N TYR A 88 5.89 17.83 -5.01
CA TYR A 88 5.41 17.94 -6.39
C TYR A 88 4.49 16.79 -6.80
N ILE A 89 4.91 15.55 -6.59
CA ILE A 89 4.10 14.38 -6.95
C ILE A 89 2.90 14.18 -6.01
N LEU A 90 3.02 14.60 -4.76
CA LEU A 90 1.92 14.53 -3.78
C LEU A 90 0.82 15.54 -4.15
N ASP A 91 1.19 16.72 -4.65
CA ASP A 91 0.25 17.73 -5.14
C ASP A 91 -0.51 17.23 -6.38
N ILE A 92 0.15 16.51 -7.29
CA ILE A 92 -0.50 15.86 -8.43
C ILE A 92 -1.52 14.80 -7.94
N ILE A 93 -1.14 13.96 -6.97
CA ILE A 93 -2.06 12.99 -6.37
C ILE A 93 -3.27 13.71 -5.75
N LYS A 94 -3.05 14.78 -4.99
CA LYS A 94 -4.12 15.60 -4.40
C LYS A 94 -5.02 16.23 -5.46
N LYS A 95 -4.46 16.72 -6.56
CA LYS A 95 -5.19 17.31 -7.71
C LYS A 95 -6.19 16.31 -8.31
N TYR A 96 -5.76 15.07 -8.57
CA TYR A 96 -6.61 14.07 -9.22
C TYR A 96 -7.60 13.39 -8.26
N PHE A 97 -7.17 13.02 -7.06
CA PHE A 97 -8.04 12.33 -6.10
C PHE A 97 -8.97 13.29 -5.32
N LYS A 98 -8.71 14.60 -5.39
CA LYS A 98 -9.52 15.68 -4.77
C LYS A 98 -9.82 15.44 -3.29
N THR A 99 -8.87 14.83 -2.59
CA THR A 99 -9.01 14.46 -1.19
C THR A 99 -7.67 14.36 -0.48
N GLY A 100 -7.71 14.02 0.81
CA GLY A 100 -6.53 13.90 1.67
C GLY A 100 -5.85 15.24 1.97
N GLY A 101 -4.73 15.17 2.67
CA GLY A 101 -3.93 16.34 3.06
C GLY A 101 -2.44 16.07 2.92
N ILE A 102 -1.67 17.12 2.68
CA ILE A 102 -0.20 17.08 2.64
C ILE A 102 0.29 17.87 3.85
N LEU A 103 1.19 17.27 4.62
CA LEU A 103 1.88 17.95 5.72
C LEU A 103 3.38 17.90 5.50
N LYS A 104 4.07 18.97 5.88
CA LYS A 104 5.53 19.00 5.98
C LYS A 104 5.92 18.45 7.36
N ARG A 105 6.91 17.57 7.39
CA ARG A 105 7.50 16.99 8.59
C ARG A 105 9.01 17.22 8.58
N ASP A 106 9.48 17.96 9.56
CA ASP A 106 10.89 18.15 9.82
C ASP A 106 11.36 17.14 10.87
N TYR A 107 12.47 16.47 10.60
CA TYR A 107 13.05 15.44 11.46
C TYR A 107 14.20 16.03 12.27
N LYS A 108 14.48 15.43 13.43
CA LYS A 108 15.61 15.81 14.29
C LYS A 108 16.97 15.76 13.57
N SER A 109 17.09 14.94 12.52
CA SER A 109 18.27 14.86 11.67
C SER A 109 18.48 16.06 10.74
N GLY A 110 17.58 17.06 10.77
CA GLY A 110 17.56 18.19 9.82
C GLY A 110 16.93 17.84 8.47
N ALA A 111 16.54 16.58 8.24
CA ALA A 111 15.83 16.19 7.04
C ALA A 111 14.37 16.68 7.06
N THR A 112 13.85 17.03 5.89
CA THR A 112 12.43 17.34 5.68
C THR A 112 11.80 16.27 4.79
N ALA A 113 10.56 15.88 5.11
CA ALA A 113 9.70 15.14 4.19
C ALA A 113 8.31 15.76 4.12
N TYR A 114 7.67 15.59 2.97
CA TYR A 114 6.26 15.86 2.76
C TYR A 114 5.50 14.54 2.82
N ILE A 115 4.35 14.56 3.50
CA ILE A 115 3.57 13.36 3.79
C ILE A 115 2.14 13.61 3.36
N TYR A 116 1.69 12.88 2.34
CA TYR A 116 0.30 12.83 1.94
C TYR A 116 -0.44 11.82 2.82
N LYS A 117 -1.63 12.18 3.31
CA LYS A 117 -2.48 11.34 4.16
C LYS A 117 -3.93 11.34 3.72
N ALA A 118 -4.53 10.16 3.67
CA ALA A 118 -5.97 9.97 3.64
C ALA A 118 -6.38 9.06 4.82
N GLN A 119 -7.21 9.58 5.73
CA GLN A 119 -7.52 8.91 7.01
C GLN A 119 -9.02 8.85 7.36
N SER A 120 -9.85 9.71 6.76
CA SER A 120 -11.30 9.70 6.97
C SER A 120 -11.99 8.76 5.99
N SER A 121 -13.18 8.26 6.32
CA SER A 121 -13.96 7.41 5.39
C SER A 121 -14.21 8.11 4.05
N LYS A 122 -14.50 9.42 4.10
CA LYS A 122 -14.68 10.25 2.90
C LYS A 122 -13.39 10.36 2.09
N ALA A 123 -12.25 10.55 2.76
CA ALA A 123 -10.97 10.67 2.07
C ALA A 123 -10.44 9.34 1.52
N MET A 124 -10.78 8.23 2.17
CA MET A 124 -10.33 6.92 1.76
C MET A 124 -11.11 6.37 0.55
N LYS A 125 -12.38 6.76 0.39
CA LYS A 125 -13.27 6.26 -0.67
C LYS A 125 -12.65 6.20 -2.08
N PRO A 126 -12.12 7.30 -2.65
CA PRO A 126 -11.57 7.26 -4.01
C PRO A 126 -10.30 6.40 -4.12
N PHE A 127 -9.54 6.22 -3.03
CA PHE A 127 -8.41 5.30 -3.01
C PHE A 127 -8.85 3.84 -2.95
N ILE A 128 -9.93 3.52 -2.23
CA ILE A 128 -10.51 2.17 -2.25
C ILE A 128 -10.96 1.80 -3.65
N GLU A 129 -11.70 2.69 -4.30
CA GLU A 129 -12.16 2.53 -5.69
C GLU A 129 -10.98 2.33 -6.65
N TYR A 130 -9.94 3.16 -6.52
CA TYR A 130 -8.72 3.03 -7.32
C TYR A 130 -8.00 1.69 -7.12
N PHE A 131 -7.68 1.31 -5.89
CA PHE A 131 -6.90 0.11 -5.61
C PHE A 131 -7.70 -1.20 -5.79
N ASN A 132 -9.03 -1.13 -5.87
CA ASN A 132 -9.86 -2.26 -6.29
C ASN A 132 -9.64 -2.55 -7.79
N ASN A 133 -9.49 -1.50 -8.61
CA ASN A 133 -9.24 -1.59 -10.05
C ASN A 133 -7.75 -1.81 -10.38
N TYR A 134 -6.85 -1.23 -9.59
CA TYR A 134 -5.40 -1.32 -9.75
C TYR A 134 -4.76 -1.78 -8.44
N GLN A 135 -4.70 -3.09 -8.25
CA GLN A 135 -4.24 -3.69 -6.99
C GLN A 135 -2.73 -3.55 -6.80
N PRO A 136 -2.23 -3.33 -5.56
CA PRO A 136 -0.80 -3.33 -5.26
C PRO A 136 -0.08 -4.56 -5.81
N LEU A 137 1.09 -4.38 -6.43
CA LEU A 137 1.82 -5.46 -7.12
C LEU A 137 2.57 -6.34 -6.13
N SER A 138 3.13 -5.72 -5.08
CA SER A 138 3.89 -6.46 -4.09
C SER A 138 2.98 -7.18 -3.10
N THR A 139 3.30 -8.46 -2.81
CA THR A 139 2.56 -9.28 -1.83
C THR A 139 2.44 -8.59 -0.46
N ARG A 140 3.47 -7.84 -0.05
CA ARG A 140 3.45 -7.09 1.21
C ARG A 140 2.37 -6.01 1.20
N ARG A 141 2.33 -5.18 0.16
CA ARG A 141 1.41 -4.04 0.08
C ARG A 141 -0.01 -4.48 -0.23
N TYR A 142 -0.14 -5.53 -1.04
CA TYR A 142 -1.42 -6.17 -1.31
C TYR A 142 -2.10 -6.65 -0.02
N LYS A 143 -1.37 -7.32 0.88
CA LYS A 143 -1.91 -7.75 2.18
C LYS A 143 -2.35 -6.57 3.06
N GLN A 144 -1.54 -5.51 3.11
CA GLN A 144 -1.87 -4.30 3.87
C GLN A 144 -3.12 -3.62 3.29
N TYR A 145 -3.23 -3.56 1.96
CA TYR A 145 -4.39 -3.03 1.27
C TYR A 145 -5.64 -3.88 1.52
N LEU A 146 -5.55 -5.21 1.40
CA LEU A 146 -6.68 -6.10 1.68
C LEU A 146 -7.26 -5.90 3.08
N LEU A 147 -6.38 -5.81 4.08
CA LEU A 147 -6.80 -5.55 5.45
C LEU A 147 -7.49 -4.20 5.61
N LEU A 148 -6.95 -3.18 4.94
CA LEU A 148 -7.54 -1.84 4.90
C LEU A 148 -8.90 -1.83 4.19
N ASN A 149 -9.03 -2.57 3.09
CA ASN A 149 -10.27 -2.66 2.32
C ASN A 149 -11.36 -3.37 3.14
N ILE A 150 -11.02 -4.49 3.80
CA ILE A 150 -11.93 -5.18 4.73
C ILE A 150 -12.38 -4.25 5.85
N ALA A 151 -11.44 -3.56 6.51
CA ALA A 151 -11.76 -2.62 7.57
C ALA A 151 -12.63 -1.45 7.08
N TYR A 152 -12.35 -0.92 5.90
CA TYR A 152 -13.15 0.12 5.27
C TYR A 152 -14.59 -0.36 5.03
N LEU A 153 -14.77 -1.54 4.44
CA LEU A 153 -16.09 -2.13 4.18
C LEU A 153 -16.85 -2.40 5.48
N LEU A 154 -16.21 -2.95 6.51
CA LEU A 154 -16.82 -3.13 7.83
C LEU A 154 -17.27 -1.79 8.45
N LYS A 155 -16.50 -0.71 8.23
CA LYS A 155 -16.89 0.62 8.68
C LYS A 155 -18.09 1.16 7.93
N MET A 156 -18.05 1.12 6.60
CA MET A 156 -19.11 1.67 5.74
C MET A 156 -20.45 0.96 5.93
N ASN A 157 -20.42 -0.35 6.20
CA ASN A 157 -21.61 -1.16 6.47
C ASN A 157 -22.01 -1.22 7.96
N LYS A 158 -21.35 -0.44 8.84
CA LYS A 158 -21.56 -0.46 10.31
C LYS A 158 -21.30 -1.83 11.00
N LEU A 159 -20.78 -2.81 10.28
CA LEU A 159 -20.47 -4.16 10.81
C LEU A 159 -19.31 -4.18 11.80
N HIS A 160 -18.44 -3.17 11.79
CA HIS A 160 -17.39 -2.99 12.80
C HIS A 160 -17.90 -2.86 14.25
N MET A 161 -19.21 -2.64 14.44
CA MET A 161 -19.86 -2.62 15.76
C MET A 161 -20.19 -4.02 16.28
N LEU A 162 -20.20 -5.03 15.41
CA LEU A 162 -20.49 -6.42 15.78
C LEU A 162 -19.23 -7.09 16.35
N THR A 163 -19.39 -7.77 17.49
CA THR A 163 -18.28 -8.41 18.22
C THR A 163 -17.53 -9.42 17.36
N ASN A 164 -18.25 -10.25 16.58
CA ASN A 164 -17.67 -11.26 15.70
C ASN A 164 -16.82 -10.63 14.58
N SER A 165 -17.32 -9.59 13.92
CA SER A 165 -16.64 -8.87 12.85
C SER A 165 -15.39 -8.16 13.37
N LEU A 166 -15.47 -7.59 14.57
CA LEU A 166 -14.34 -6.97 15.25
C LEU A 166 -13.27 -7.98 15.64
N LEU A 167 -13.67 -9.15 16.15
CA LEU A 167 -12.77 -10.24 16.52
C LEU A 167 -12.04 -10.78 15.28
N MET A 168 -12.77 -11.06 14.20
CA MET A 168 -12.20 -11.50 12.93
C MET A 168 -11.16 -10.48 12.40
N LEU A 169 -11.49 -9.18 12.44
CA LEU A 169 -10.55 -8.15 12.00
C LEU A 169 -9.28 -8.12 12.86
N LYS A 170 -9.40 -8.27 14.19
CA LYS A 170 -8.26 -8.36 15.11
C LYS A 170 -7.39 -9.58 14.84
N GLU A 171 -7.99 -10.74 14.57
CA GLU A 171 -7.26 -11.96 14.20
C GLU A 171 -6.50 -11.79 12.89
N LEU A 172 -7.12 -11.20 11.86
CA LEU A 172 -6.45 -10.89 10.60
C LEU A 172 -5.27 -9.94 10.79
N MET A 173 -5.42 -8.92 11.63
CA MET A 173 -4.33 -7.99 11.97
C MET A 173 -3.16 -8.72 12.65
N LEU A 174 -3.44 -9.64 13.57
CA LEU A 174 -2.43 -10.44 14.25
C LEU A 174 -1.71 -11.38 13.29
N LEU A 175 -2.44 -12.08 12.43
CA LEU A 175 -1.85 -12.98 11.42
C LEU A 175 -0.90 -12.24 10.46
N GLN A 176 -1.20 -10.97 10.14
CA GLN A 176 -0.31 -10.15 9.32
C GLN A 176 0.94 -9.65 10.05
N SER A 177 0.88 -9.46 11.38
CA SER A 177 2.04 -9.01 12.17
C SER A 177 3.01 -10.15 12.49
N VAL A 178 2.52 -11.38 12.68
CA VAL A 178 3.33 -12.56 13.08
C VAL A 178 4.39 -12.94 12.03
N LYS A 179 4.25 -12.55 10.75
CA LYS A 179 5.30 -12.78 9.73
C LYS A 179 6.50 -11.81 9.79
N ASN A 180 6.43 -10.75 10.60
CA ASN A 180 7.58 -9.86 10.87
C ASN A 180 8.31 -10.19 12.18
N MET A 181 7.76 -11.11 12.97
CA MET A 181 8.52 -11.80 13.99
C MET A 181 9.27 -12.89 13.24
N SER A 182 10.51 -12.62 12.85
CA SER A 182 11.42 -13.69 12.50
C SER A 182 11.26 -14.75 13.58
N LEU A 183 10.80 -15.93 13.18
CA LEU A 183 11.37 -17.15 13.71
C LEU A 183 12.86 -17.02 13.38
N VAL A 184 13.61 -16.26 14.18
CA VAL A 184 15.01 -16.59 14.41
C VAL A 184 14.87 -17.97 15.03
N PRO A 185 15.20 -19.05 14.31
CA PRO A 185 15.27 -20.31 14.98
C PRO A 185 16.41 -20.11 15.99
N GLY A 186 16.07 -19.96 17.26
CA GLY A 186 17.00 -20.47 18.28
C GLY A 186 17.36 -21.88 17.83
N PRO A 187 18.65 -22.27 17.90
CA PRO A 187 19.18 -23.42 17.16
C PRO A 187 18.23 -24.62 17.29
N VAL A 188 17.53 -24.94 16.20
CA VAL A 188 16.54 -26.02 16.19
C VAL A 188 17.32 -27.31 16.06
N GLN A 189 17.40 -28.06 17.15
CA GLN A 189 17.71 -29.49 17.09
C GLN A 189 16.45 -30.20 16.60
N GLY A 190 16.35 -30.46 15.30
CA GLY A 190 15.28 -31.26 14.69
C GLY A 190 15.00 -30.88 13.22
N PRO A 191 14.54 -31.83 12.39
CA PRO A 191 14.29 -31.56 10.97
C PRO A 191 13.10 -30.60 10.76
N GLU A 192 13.28 -29.61 9.87
CA GLU A 192 12.25 -28.63 9.48
C GLU A 192 11.01 -29.31 8.86
N PRO A 193 9.78 -28.94 9.26
CA PRO A 193 8.57 -29.48 8.65
C PRO A 193 8.35 -28.91 7.24
N ARG A 194 7.88 -29.77 6.32
CA ARG A 194 7.76 -29.43 4.90
C ARG A 194 6.67 -28.40 4.67
N ARG A 195 6.92 -27.43 3.78
CA ARG A 195 6.06 -26.27 3.45
C ARG A 195 4.58 -26.60 3.14
N GLY A 196 4.27 -27.85 2.76
CA GLY A 196 2.89 -28.34 2.58
C GLY A 196 2.10 -28.52 3.88
N GLU A 197 2.76 -28.90 4.97
CA GLU A 197 2.14 -29.16 6.29
C GLU A 197 1.65 -27.85 6.93
N MET A 198 2.43 -26.77 6.82
CA MET A 198 2.03 -25.44 7.30
C MET A 198 0.80 -24.86 6.58
N LYS A 199 0.63 -25.15 5.28
CA LYS A 199 -0.52 -24.70 4.50
C LYS A 199 -1.80 -25.46 4.91
N ASN A 200 -1.66 -26.75 5.21
CA ASN A 200 -2.76 -27.58 5.71
C ASN A 200 -3.20 -27.16 7.11
N GLU A 201 -2.26 -26.82 7.98
CA GLU A 201 -2.59 -26.35 9.33
C GLU A 201 -3.31 -25.00 9.33
N LEU A 202 -2.88 -24.06 8.49
CA LEU A 202 -3.58 -22.77 8.33
C LEU A 202 -4.99 -22.96 7.78
N ASN A 203 -5.16 -23.81 6.77
CA ASN A 203 -6.48 -24.13 6.21
C ASN A 203 -7.39 -24.81 7.24
N ASN A 204 -6.84 -25.69 8.09
CA ASN A 204 -7.60 -26.34 9.16
C ASN A 204 -8.01 -25.35 10.25
N ARG A 205 -7.13 -24.41 10.64
CA ARG A 205 -7.48 -23.35 11.61
C ARG A 205 -8.56 -22.42 11.08
N VAL A 206 -8.50 -22.04 9.79
CA VAL A 206 -9.55 -21.24 9.14
C VAL A 206 -10.88 -22.00 9.08
N LYS A 207 -10.87 -23.29 8.74
CA LYS A 207 -12.09 -24.13 8.76
C LYS A 207 -12.71 -24.25 10.16
N ILE A 208 -11.89 -24.40 11.20
CA ILE A 208 -12.36 -24.46 12.60
C ILE A 208 -13.05 -23.13 13.00
N ILE A 209 -12.50 -21.98 12.59
CA ILE A 209 -13.07 -20.66 12.88
C ILE A 209 -14.41 -20.46 12.14
N ILE A 210 -14.51 -20.90 10.88
CA ILE A 210 -15.75 -20.85 10.09
C ILE A 210 -16.83 -21.75 10.70
N ASN A 211 -16.48 -22.97 11.13
CA ASN A 211 -17.43 -23.90 11.73
C ASN A 211 -17.90 -23.43 13.12
N LYS A 212 -17.03 -22.83 13.93
CA LYS A 212 -17.41 -22.25 15.23
C LYS A 212 -18.32 -21.03 15.10
N THR A 213 -18.24 -20.28 14.01
CA THR A 213 -19.15 -19.15 13.75
C THR A 213 -20.51 -19.58 13.17
N HIS A 214 -20.63 -20.79 12.63
CA HIS A 214 -21.91 -21.36 12.18
C HIS A 214 -22.78 -21.89 13.31
N TYR A 215 -22.18 -22.47 14.36
CA TYR A 215 -22.92 -23.01 15.51
C TYR A 215 -23.43 -21.95 16.50
N ASN A 216 -22.85 -20.74 16.52
CA ASN A 216 -23.30 -19.66 17.40
C ASN A 216 -24.39 -18.76 16.79
N ASN A 217 -24.94 -19.11 15.62
CA ASN A 217 -26.02 -18.39 14.93
C ASN A 217 -27.31 -19.22 14.81
N ILE A 218 -27.40 -20.35 15.51
CA ILE A 218 -28.63 -21.16 15.64
C ILE A 218 -28.89 -21.34 17.14
N GLU A 219 -29.30 -20.25 17.79
CA GLU A 219 -30.01 -20.21 19.09
C GLU A 219 -30.70 -18.85 19.21
#